data_AF-A0A2W1BH45-F1
#
_entry.id   AF-A0A2W1BH45-F1
#
_cell.length_a   1.000
_cell.length_b   1.000
_cell.length_c   1.000
_cell.angle_alpha   90.00
_cell.angle_beta   90.00
_cell.angle_gamma   90.00
#
_symmetry.space_group_name_H-M   'P 1'
#
loop_
_entity.id
_entity.type
_entity.pdbx_description
1 polymer ?
#
loop_
_entity_poly.entity_id
_entity_poly.type
_entity_poly.pdbx_seq_one_letter_code
_entity_poly.pdbx_strand_id
1 'polypeptide(L)'
;MRILEQKCNTVPNCNDRQLDLVLSARSGVTVSAADEGLQPVDAYHPPLAVSVEIAASSRRLPAAPAMLAPAVSPGTQRDYPITRKQWNFHKANFNHLYYLISNIDWSDIYCLNDPDEVLKLFYEKIYEAFDVCVPLKRPNLNGMRYIYPVWYTPEIIREIKYKHQLHKNYKASKLRSDYDLFARSRAIVKAETALAHDRYCDRVQSHLTKEPRAFWGYLRSRKSNSSKQKLIKEGRILSDSESAREFAQFFHSVYNPEPAALSASAASAAPGPPPGARVHLAPLHRADVHSALARLPPKRSAGPDGIPAFIFRDCRDVLGKPLLHLYNVCIATATFPDKWKLTRVVPVPKGSGGSEPSNSRPVAILCTPAKVFEAAIHKQLYVQVLLALYIFVVSVIIMEEGKIAEMLLGR
;
A
#
# COMPACT_ATOMS: atom_id res chain seq x y z
N MET A 1 -23.37 -17.40 -15.71
CA MET A 1 -24.58 -17.20 -16.55
C MET A 1 -24.25 -16.21 -17.64
N ARG A 2 -24.48 -16.56 -18.92
CA ARG A 2 -24.46 -15.56 -20.01
C ARG A 2 -25.61 -14.59 -19.75
N ILE A 3 -25.30 -13.31 -19.51
CA ILE A 3 -26.31 -12.26 -19.57
C ILE A 3 -26.67 -12.15 -21.05
N LEU A 4 -27.88 -12.57 -21.42
CA LEU A 4 -28.41 -12.38 -22.76
C LEU A 4 -28.70 -10.88 -22.92
N GLU A 5 -27.74 -10.13 -23.47
CA GLU A 5 -27.96 -8.73 -23.84
C GLU A 5 -28.84 -8.69 -25.09
N GLN A 6 -29.98 -8.01 -25.01
CA GLN A 6 -30.89 -7.85 -26.13
C GLN A 6 -30.49 -6.61 -26.94
N LYS A 7 -30.42 -6.74 -28.27
CA LYS A 7 -30.30 -5.60 -29.19
C LYS A 7 -31.65 -4.88 -29.24
N CYS A 8 -31.68 -3.61 -28.85
CA CYS A 8 -32.92 -2.82 -28.70
C CYS A 8 -33.13 -1.77 -29.81
N ASN A 9 -32.12 -1.49 -30.65
CA ASN A 9 -32.27 -0.52 -31.74
C ASN A 9 -33.01 -1.14 -32.93
N THR A 10 -34.15 -0.55 -33.30
CA THR A 10 -34.97 -0.95 -34.45
C THR A 10 -34.96 0.07 -35.59
N VAL A 11 -34.33 1.24 -35.43
CA VAL A 11 -34.38 2.35 -36.40
C VAL A 11 -33.45 2.09 -37.60
N PRO A 12 -33.97 2.04 -38.84
CA PRO A 12 -33.16 1.89 -40.05
C PRO A 12 -32.55 3.21 -40.52
N ASN A 13 -31.41 3.13 -41.19
CA ASN A 13 -30.82 4.27 -41.91
C ASN A 13 -31.33 4.38 -43.35
N CYS A 14 -30.78 5.32 -44.13
CA CYS A 14 -31.18 5.55 -45.53
C CYS A 14 -30.99 4.36 -46.50
N ASN A 15 -30.36 3.27 -46.06
CA ASN A 15 -30.14 2.05 -46.82
C ASN A 15 -30.85 0.83 -46.20
N ASP A 16 -31.85 1.04 -45.34
CA ASP A 16 -32.56 0.01 -44.56
C ASP A 16 -31.65 -0.85 -43.66
N ARG A 17 -30.52 -0.28 -43.20
CA ARG A 17 -29.57 -0.95 -42.31
C ARG A 17 -29.56 -0.33 -40.91
N GLN A 18 -29.34 -1.16 -39.89
CA GLN A 18 -29.17 -0.73 -38.50
C GLN A 18 -27.68 -0.70 -38.14
N LEU A 19 -27.06 0.49 -38.15
CA LEU A 19 -25.62 0.65 -37.88
C LEU A 19 -25.32 0.94 -36.41
N ASP A 20 -26.23 1.60 -35.69
CA ASP A 20 -26.01 2.00 -34.31
C ASP A 20 -26.49 0.93 -33.33
N LEU A 21 -25.64 0.55 -32.37
CA LEU A 21 -25.90 -0.55 -31.44
C LEU A 21 -26.38 -0.03 -30.08
N VAL A 22 -27.60 -0.39 -29.69
CA VAL A 22 -28.14 -0.16 -28.35
C VAL A 22 -28.38 -1.53 -27.69
N LEU A 23 -27.66 -1.80 -26.61
CA LEU A 23 -27.75 -3.05 -25.83
C LEU A 23 -28.35 -2.77 -24.46
N SER A 24 -29.31 -3.59 -24.03
CA SER A 24 -29.86 -3.53 -22.69
C SER A 24 -30.01 -4.93 -22.09
N ALA A 25 -29.71 -5.04 -20.80
CA ALA A 25 -29.97 -6.23 -19.98
C ALA A 25 -31.34 -6.18 -19.28
N ARG A 26 -32.16 -5.15 -19.56
CA ARG A 26 -33.47 -4.91 -18.93
C ARG A 26 -34.58 -4.91 -19.98
N SER A 27 -35.72 -5.51 -19.65
CA SER A 27 -36.98 -5.30 -20.36
C SER A 27 -37.52 -3.89 -20.07
N GLY A 28 -38.09 -3.23 -21.09
CA GLY A 28 -38.65 -1.86 -20.97
C GLY A 28 -37.78 -0.74 -21.56
N VAL A 29 -36.85 -1.06 -22.47
CA VAL A 29 -36.12 -0.06 -23.27
C VAL A 29 -36.74 0.02 -24.66
N THR A 30 -37.19 1.21 -25.04
CA THR A 30 -37.68 1.51 -26.39
C THR A 30 -36.75 2.50 -27.08
N VAL A 31 -36.43 2.23 -28.34
CA VAL A 31 -35.59 3.08 -29.18
C VAL A 31 -36.41 3.53 -30.38
N SER A 32 -36.51 4.84 -30.60
CA SER A 32 -37.20 5.44 -31.74
C SER A 32 -36.32 6.47 -32.44
N ALA A 33 -36.70 6.89 -33.65
CA ALA A 33 -36.08 8.05 -34.26
C ALA A 33 -36.37 9.29 -33.39
N ALA A 34 -35.39 10.18 -33.23
CA ALA A 34 -35.57 11.44 -32.53
C ALA A 34 -36.16 12.49 -33.49
N ASP A 35 -37.22 13.18 -33.08
CA ASP A 35 -37.99 14.05 -33.97
C ASP A 35 -37.36 15.42 -34.25
N GLU A 36 -36.29 15.85 -33.55
CA GLU A 36 -35.62 17.14 -33.82
C GLU A 36 -34.12 17.13 -33.48
N GLY A 37 -33.31 17.77 -34.34
CA GLY A 37 -31.88 17.99 -34.13
C GLY A 37 -31.48 19.46 -34.34
N LEU A 38 -30.63 20.00 -33.46
CA LEU A 38 -30.01 21.33 -33.58
C LEU A 38 -28.94 21.42 -34.70
N GLN A 39 -28.78 20.35 -35.50
CA GLN A 39 -27.88 20.23 -36.64
C GLN A 39 -28.56 19.45 -37.77
N PRO A 40 -28.14 19.61 -39.04
CA PRO A 40 -28.63 18.81 -40.15
C PRO A 40 -28.43 17.31 -39.87
N VAL A 41 -29.47 16.51 -40.09
CA VAL A 41 -29.49 15.08 -39.81
C VAL A 41 -28.52 14.32 -40.71
N ASP A 42 -27.68 13.48 -40.13
CA ASP A 42 -26.86 12.52 -40.87
C ASP A 42 -27.73 11.35 -41.32
N ALA A 43 -27.85 11.15 -42.63
CA ALA A 43 -28.68 10.11 -43.23
C ALA A 43 -28.18 8.67 -42.95
N TYR A 44 -26.89 8.51 -42.62
CA TYR A 44 -26.30 7.21 -42.29
C TYR A 44 -26.40 6.87 -40.80
N HIS A 45 -26.47 7.89 -39.94
CA HIS A 45 -26.58 7.79 -38.48
C HIS A 45 -27.74 8.65 -37.98
N PRO A 46 -29.00 8.21 -38.20
CA PRO A 46 -30.16 8.97 -37.75
C PRO A 46 -30.15 9.09 -36.22
N PRO A 47 -30.45 10.28 -35.66
CA PRO A 47 -30.46 10.48 -34.22
C PRO A 47 -31.52 9.60 -33.56
N LEU A 48 -31.14 8.96 -32.46
CA LEU A 48 -31.98 8.02 -31.72
C LEU A 48 -32.48 8.65 -30.43
N ALA A 49 -33.78 8.52 -30.16
CA ALA A 49 -34.38 8.76 -28.86
C ALA A 49 -34.50 7.42 -28.12
N VAL A 50 -33.95 7.34 -26.91
CA VAL A 50 -33.98 6.13 -26.08
C VAL A 50 -34.77 6.41 -24.82
N SER A 51 -35.87 5.67 -24.64
CA SER A 51 -36.73 5.75 -23.47
C SER A 51 -36.59 4.49 -22.63
N VAL A 52 -36.51 4.67 -21.31
CA VAL A 52 -36.37 3.57 -20.36
C VAL A 52 -37.46 3.68 -19.31
N GLU A 53 -38.35 2.69 -19.26
CA GLU A 53 -39.34 2.61 -18.20
C GLU A 53 -38.71 2.07 -16.91
N ILE A 54 -38.71 2.89 -15.87
CA ILE A 54 -38.26 2.50 -14.55
C ILE A 54 -39.51 2.21 -13.70
N ALA A 55 -39.88 0.94 -13.60
CA ALA A 55 -40.92 0.53 -12.66
C ALA A 55 -40.46 0.84 -11.22
N ALA A 56 -41.08 1.84 -10.60
CA ALA A 56 -40.91 2.13 -9.19
C ALA A 56 -41.59 1.02 -8.37
N SER A 57 -40.83 -0.04 -8.06
CA SER A 57 -41.27 -1.02 -7.07
C SER A 57 -41.11 -0.40 -5.68
N SER A 58 -42.20 0.14 -5.14
CA SER A 58 -42.32 0.41 -3.70
C SER A 58 -42.30 -0.93 -2.97
N ARG A 59 -41.10 -1.44 -2.68
CA ARG A 59 -40.94 -2.51 -1.68
C ARG A 59 -40.95 -1.85 -0.32
N ARG A 60 -42.11 -1.90 0.36
CA ARG A 60 -42.11 -1.91 1.82
C ARG A 60 -41.21 -3.06 2.26
N LEU A 61 -40.18 -2.73 3.05
CA LEU A 61 -39.37 -3.72 3.75
C LEU A 61 -40.32 -4.56 4.62
N PRO A 62 -40.34 -5.90 4.49
CA PRO A 62 -40.96 -6.73 5.52
C PRO A 62 -40.17 -6.54 6.82
N ALA A 63 -40.87 -6.36 7.93
CA ALA A 63 -40.27 -6.45 9.25
C ALA A 63 -39.51 -7.78 9.38
N ALA A 64 -38.28 -7.71 9.86
CA ALA A 64 -37.44 -8.88 10.07
C ALA A 64 -38.15 -9.89 10.99
N PRO A 65 -38.14 -11.20 10.68
CA PRO A 65 -38.54 -12.21 11.65
C PRO A 65 -37.56 -12.19 12.82
N ALA A 66 -38.09 -12.21 14.04
CA ALA A 66 -37.30 -12.44 15.24
C ALA A 66 -36.61 -13.81 15.13
N MET A 67 -35.33 -13.80 14.75
CA MET A 67 -34.48 -14.98 14.80
C MET A 67 -33.87 -15.07 16.20
N LEU A 68 -34.32 -16.10 16.91
CA LEU A 68 -33.70 -16.62 18.13
C LEU A 68 -32.19 -16.70 17.96
N ALA A 69 -31.47 -16.09 18.90
CA ALA A 69 -30.02 -16.08 18.97
C ALA A 69 -29.49 -17.53 19.07
N PRO A 70 -28.55 -17.96 18.22
CA PRO A 70 -27.69 -19.08 18.56
C PRO A 70 -26.71 -18.61 19.64
N ALA A 71 -26.59 -19.42 20.70
CA ALA A 71 -25.74 -19.15 21.85
C ALA A 71 -24.31 -18.81 21.44
N VAL A 72 -23.86 -17.61 21.81
CA VAL A 72 -22.50 -17.10 21.60
C VAL A 72 -21.64 -17.54 22.78
N SER A 73 -20.61 -18.34 22.50
CA SER A 73 -19.48 -18.53 23.41
C SER A 73 -18.74 -17.20 23.59
N PRO A 74 -18.38 -16.79 24.82
CA PRO A 74 -17.74 -15.51 25.06
C PRO A 74 -16.26 -15.57 24.67
N GLY A 75 -15.89 -14.89 23.59
CA GLY A 75 -14.49 -14.75 23.22
C GLY A 75 -14.29 -14.00 21.91
N THR A 76 -13.63 -12.84 21.98
CA THR A 76 -13.11 -12.03 20.87
C THR A 76 -14.11 -11.21 20.04
N GLN A 77 -14.61 -10.15 20.67
CA GLN A 77 -14.97 -8.93 19.96
C GLN A 77 -13.68 -8.28 19.41
N ARG A 78 -13.30 -8.58 18.16
CA ARG A 78 -12.30 -7.78 17.43
C ARG A 78 -13.01 -6.57 16.82
N ASP A 79 -13.25 -5.57 17.66
CA ASP A 79 -13.56 -4.22 17.22
C ASP A 79 -12.32 -3.63 16.54
N TYR A 80 -12.30 -3.60 15.21
CA TYR A 80 -11.42 -2.71 14.47
C TYR A 80 -12.24 -1.70 13.65
N PRO A 81 -12.53 -0.53 14.23
CA PRO A 81 -12.78 0.64 13.41
C PRO A 81 -12.09 1.88 13.99
N ILE A 82 -10.83 2.14 13.63
CA ILE A 82 -10.27 3.50 13.76
C ILE A 82 -9.35 3.77 12.55
N THR A 83 -9.72 4.79 11.78
CA THR A 83 -8.83 5.54 10.89
C THR A 83 -7.60 5.98 11.68
N ARG A 84 -6.54 5.16 11.68
CA ARG A 84 -5.27 5.50 12.35
C ARG A 84 -4.86 6.93 11.97
N LYS A 85 -4.59 7.77 12.99
CA LYS A 85 -3.94 9.08 12.79
C LYS A 85 -2.76 8.88 11.83
N GLN A 86 -2.84 9.46 10.63
CA GLN A 86 -1.73 9.41 9.68
C GLN A 86 -1.04 10.76 9.65
N TRP A 87 0.13 10.87 10.26
CA TRP A 87 0.95 12.07 10.17
C TRP A 87 1.44 12.32 8.74
N ASN A 88 1.46 13.59 8.33
CA ASN A 88 1.95 14.03 7.03
C ASN A 88 3.35 14.62 7.15
N PHE A 89 4.36 13.75 7.12
CA PHE A 89 5.76 14.15 7.16
C PHE A 89 6.23 15.02 5.98
N HIS A 90 5.42 15.23 4.93
CA HIS A 90 5.76 16.22 3.89
C HIS A 90 5.53 17.66 4.34
N LYS A 91 4.76 17.87 5.42
CA LYS A 91 4.43 19.17 5.98
C LYS A 91 4.94 19.33 7.42
N ALA A 92 5.83 18.43 7.86
CA ALA A 92 6.38 18.49 9.20
C ALA A 92 7.29 19.71 9.38
N ASN A 93 7.24 20.33 10.56
CA ASN A 93 8.26 21.26 11.00
C ASN A 93 9.45 20.45 11.56
N PHE A 94 10.41 20.11 10.69
CA PHE A 94 11.54 19.24 11.07
C PHE A 94 12.49 19.88 12.08
N ASN A 95 12.72 21.19 12.01
CA ASN A 95 13.58 21.88 12.98
C ASN A 95 13.01 21.75 14.39
N HIS A 96 11.71 22.02 14.55
CA HIS A 96 11.05 21.88 15.84
C HIS A 96 10.95 20.41 16.26
N LEU A 97 10.66 19.50 15.32
CA LEU A 97 10.58 18.07 15.60
C LEU A 97 11.90 17.51 16.15
N TYR A 98 13.02 17.81 15.48
CA TYR A 98 14.33 17.37 15.92
C TYR A 98 14.72 18.02 17.24
N TYR A 99 14.39 19.30 17.45
CA TYR A 99 14.57 19.95 18.75
C TYR A 99 13.82 19.22 19.86
N LEU A 100 12.53 18.91 19.67
CA LEU A 100 11.75 18.19 20.68
C LEU A 100 12.33 16.80 20.94
N ILE A 101 12.59 16.00 19.90
CA ILE A 101 13.15 14.65 20.05
C ILE A 101 14.50 14.68 20.79
N SER A 102 15.38 15.63 20.48
CA SER A 102 16.67 15.80 21.14
C SER A 102 16.57 16.15 22.62
N ASN A 103 15.47 16.76 23.06
CA ASN A 103 15.23 17.19 24.44
C ASN A 103 14.24 16.27 25.20
N ILE A 104 13.85 15.13 24.64
CA ILE A 104 13.01 14.16 25.36
C ILE A 104 13.81 13.63 26.56
N ASP A 105 13.22 13.70 27.75
CA ASP A 105 13.72 12.99 28.92
C ASP A 105 13.34 11.51 28.85
N TRP A 106 14.37 10.66 28.82
CA TRP A 106 14.26 9.21 28.74
C TRP A 106 14.45 8.53 30.09
N SER A 107 14.64 9.28 31.19
CA SER A 107 14.97 8.72 32.50
C SER A 107 13.98 7.64 32.95
N ASP A 108 12.69 7.92 32.78
CA ASP A 108 11.58 7.00 33.11
C ASP A 108 11.68 5.64 32.39
N ILE A 109 12.18 5.63 31.15
CA ILE A 109 12.32 4.38 30.36
C ILE A 109 13.33 3.44 31.01
N TYR A 110 14.41 3.98 31.57
CA TYR A 110 15.49 3.16 32.13
C TYR A 110 15.10 2.48 33.45
N CYS A 111 13.98 2.88 34.06
CA CYS A 111 13.44 2.26 35.27
C CYS A 111 12.54 1.06 34.98
N LEU A 112 12.12 0.86 33.73
CA LEU A 112 11.19 -0.20 33.32
C LEU A 112 11.95 -1.44 32.84
N ASN A 113 11.43 -2.62 33.18
CA ASN A 113 12.00 -3.93 32.83
C ASN A 113 11.03 -4.83 32.04
N ASP A 114 9.83 -4.35 31.73
CA ASP A 114 8.90 -5.04 30.84
C ASP A 114 9.04 -4.48 29.40
N PRO A 115 9.26 -5.32 28.37
CA PRO A 115 9.45 -4.85 27.00
C PRO A 115 8.27 -4.05 26.43
N ASP A 116 7.03 -4.43 26.78
CA ASP A 116 5.83 -3.79 26.26
C ASP A 116 5.55 -2.45 26.95
N GLU A 117 5.81 -2.33 28.25
CA GLU A 117 5.78 -1.06 28.98
C GLU A 117 6.85 -0.08 28.49
N VAL A 118 8.10 -0.55 28.35
CA VAL A 118 9.20 0.27 27.81
C VAL A 118 8.85 0.77 26.41
N LEU A 119 8.36 -0.12 25.54
CA LEU A 119 7.99 0.24 24.17
C LEU A 119 6.81 1.21 24.13
N LYS A 120 5.81 1.02 25.00
CA LYS A 120 4.66 1.92 25.11
C LYS A 120 5.12 3.34 25.43
N LEU A 121 5.92 3.50 26.48
CA LEU A 121 6.44 4.81 26.90
C LEU A 121 7.35 5.43 25.83
N PHE A 122 8.17 4.61 25.16
CA PHE A 122 8.97 5.05 24.03
C PHE A 122 8.11 5.68 22.93
N TYR A 123 7.03 5.01 22.52
CA TYR A 123 6.15 5.51 21.49
C TYR A 123 5.34 6.73 21.94
N GLU A 124 4.88 6.79 23.18
CA GLU A 124 4.15 7.95 23.72
C GLU A 124 4.98 9.23 23.60
N LYS A 125 6.22 9.23 24.11
CA LYS A 125 7.11 10.40 24.03
C LYS A 125 7.39 10.84 22.58
N ILE A 126 7.52 9.90 21.64
CA ILE A 126 7.72 10.22 20.22
C ILE A 126 6.43 10.78 19.59
N TYR A 127 5.27 10.21 19.90
CA TYR A 127 3.99 10.66 19.35
C TYR A 127 3.59 12.04 19.88
N GLU A 128 3.95 12.40 21.11
CA GLU A 128 3.79 13.76 21.64
C GLU A 128 4.53 14.79 20.78
N ALA A 129 5.80 14.51 20.43
CA ALA A 129 6.55 15.38 19.52
C ALA A 129 5.90 15.45 18.12
N PHE A 130 5.31 14.35 17.65
CA PHE A 130 4.64 14.33 16.34
C PHE A 130 3.33 15.10 16.33
N ASP A 131 2.53 15.01 17.39
CA ASP A 131 1.25 15.72 17.49
C ASP A 131 1.45 17.24 17.52
N VAL A 132 2.61 17.72 18.01
CA VAL A 132 3.00 19.15 17.96
C VAL A 132 3.57 19.54 16.59
N CYS A 133 4.46 18.73 16.00
CA CYS A 133 5.26 19.17 14.85
C CYS A 133 4.78 18.67 13.48
N VAL A 134 3.92 17.65 13.43
CA VAL A 134 3.56 16.96 12.19
C VAL A 134 2.04 17.02 11.94
N PRO A 135 1.58 17.80 10.95
CA PRO A 135 0.16 17.87 10.64
C PRO A 135 -0.42 16.51 10.24
N LEU A 136 -1.66 16.22 10.66
CA LEU A 136 -2.38 15.03 10.21
C LEU A 136 -2.73 15.13 8.71
N LYS A 137 -2.68 13.98 8.02
CA LYS A 137 -3.23 13.85 6.68
C LYS A 137 -4.73 14.10 6.76
N ARG A 138 -5.20 15.07 6.00
CA ARG A 138 -6.64 15.30 5.84
C ARG A 138 -7.21 14.18 4.97
N PRO A 139 -8.31 13.52 5.38
CA PRO A 139 -9.04 12.66 4.48
C PRO A 139 -9.40 13.51 3.25
N ASN A 140 -9.29 12.91 2.07
CA ASN A 140 -9.58 13.60 0.82
C ASN A 140 -11.12 13.73 0.69
N LEU A 141 -11.70 14.67 1.43
CA LEU A 141 -13.16 14.90 1.51
C LEU A 141 -13.70 15.44 0.19
N ASN A 142 -12.86 16.11 -0.59
CA ASN A 142 -13.17 16.51 -1.95
C ASN A 142 -12.49 15.51 -2.88
N GLY A 143 -13.23 14.95 -3.83
CA GLY A 143 -12.75 13.95 -4.78
C GLY A 143 -11.39 14.30 -5.39
N MET A 144 -10.70 13.25 -5.86
CA MET A 144 -9.37 13.25 -6.48
C MET A 144 -8.97 14.63 -7.03
N ARG A 145 -8.12 15.37 -6.29
CA ARG A 145 -7.61 16.67 -6.75
C ARG A 145 -6.96 16.47 -8.10
N TYR A 146 -7.47 17.11 -9.15
CA TYR A 146 -6.88 17.01 -10.48
C TYR A 146 -5.40 17.41 -10.42
N ILE A 147 -4.53 16.48 -10.83
CA ILE A 147 -3.08 16.70 -10.88
C ILE A 147 -2.74 17.09 -12.32
N TYR A 148 -2.21 18.30 -12.50
CA TYR A 148 -1.70 18.73 -13.80
C TYR A 148 -0.49 17.89 -14.22
N PRO A 149 -0.29 17.64 -15.52
CA PRO A 149 0.92 17.02 -16.02
C PRO A 149 2.19 17.73 -15.54
N VAL A 150 3.26 16.97 -15.31
CA VAL A 150 4.52 17.46 -14.71
C VAL A 150 5.17 18.56 -15.55
N TRP A 151 4.91 18.57 -16.86
CA TRP A 151 5.45 19.57 -17.79
C TRP A 151 4.63 20.86 -17.86
N TYR A 152 3.53 20.99 -17.12
CA TYR A 152 2.77 22.24 -17.10
C TYR A 152 3.43 23.25 -16.17
N THR A 153 3.74 24.43 -16.71
CA THR A 153 4.26 25.55 -15.94
C THR A 153 3.14 26.28 -15.17
N PRO A 154 3.47 27.06 -14.13
CA PRO A 154 2.49 27.90 -13.44
C PRO A 154 1.73 28.84 -14.39
N GLU A 155 2.38 29.31 -15.46
CA GLU A 155 1.83 30.16 -16.50
C GLU A 155 0.76 29.40 -17.31
N ILE A 156 1.07 28.19 -17.77
CA ILE A 156 0.11 27.32 -18.48
C ILE A 156 -1.11 27.03 -17.60
N ILE A 157 -0.90 26.75 -16.32
CA ILE A 157 -2.00 26.49 -15.38
C ILE A 157 -2.88 27.74 -15.22
N ARG A 158 -2.29 28.94 -15.20
CA ARG A 158 -3.01 30.21 -15.15
C ARG A 158 -3.85 30.42 -16.41
N GLU A 159 -3.28 30.17 -17.58
CA GLU A 159 -3.98 30.25 -18.87
C GLU A 159 -5.12 29.24 -18.98
N ILE A 160 -4.95 28.02 -18.47
CA ILE A 160 -6.03 27.02 -18.42
C ILE A 160 -7.20 27.51 -17.56
N LYS A 161 -6.90 28.11 -16.40
CA LYS A 161 -7.93 28.68 -15.52
C LYS A 161 -8.63 29.86 -16.18
N TYR A 162 -7.87 30.74 -16.83
CA TYR A 162 -8.41 31.88 -17.57
C TYR A 162 -9.31 31.44 -18.72
N LYS A 163 -8.87 30.48 -19.53
CA LYS A 163 -9.68 29.82 -20.57
C LYS A 163 -10.99 29.25 -20.02
N HIS A 164 -10.97 28.60 -18.85
CA HIS A 164 -12.20 28.09 -18.22
C HIS A 164 -13.14 29.23 -17.79
N GLN A 165 -12.59 30.35 -17.31
CA GLN A 165 -13.39 31.53 -16.98
C GLN A 165 -14.05 32.12 -18.24
N LEU A 166 -13.30 32.30 -19.33
CA LEU A 166 -13.85 32.78 -20.61
C LEU A 166 -14.95 31.85 -21.15
N HIS A 167 -14.78 30.54 -21.00
CA HIS A 167 -15.80 29.57 -21.39
C HIS A 167 -17.09 29.74 -20.56
N LYS A 168 -16.97 29.97 -19.25
CA LYS A 168 -18.13 30.27 -18.39
C LYS A 168 -18.83 31.55 -18.82
N ASN A 169 -18.07 32.61 -19.08
CA ASN A 169 -18.61 33.89 -19.54
C ASN A 169 -19.39 33.70 -20.85
N TYR A 170 -18.79 33.05 -21.86
CA TYR A 170 -19.49 32.70 -23.11
C TYR A 170 -20.73 31.85 -22.87
N LYS A 171 -20.68 30.86 -21.97
CA LYS A 171 -21.84 30.01 -21.67
C LYS A 171 -23.00 30.81 -21.08
N ALA A 172 -22.72 31.87 -20.32
CA ALA A 172 -23.70 32.77 -19.75
C ALA A 172 -24.22 33.82 -20.76
N SER A 173 -23.32 34.49 -21.49
CA SER A 173 -23.68 35.60 -22.39
C SER A 173 -24.16 35.17 -23.77
N LYS A 174 -23.67 34.02 -24.28
CA LYS A 174 -23.87 33.51 -25.65
C LYS A 174 -23.41 34.46 -26.77
N LEU A 175 -22.66 35.51 -26.45
CA LEU A 175 -22.18 36.47 -27.44
C LEU A 175 -21.03 35.93 -28.28
N ARG A 176 -20.96 36.37 -29.54
CA ARG A 176 -19.89 35.96 -30.47
C ARG A 176 -18.51 36.45 -30.04
N SER A 177 -18.42 37.68 -29.53
CA SER A 177 -17.18 38.27 -29.02
C SER A 177 -16.57 37.47 -27.87
N ASP A 178 -17.40 36.97 -26.95
CA ASP A 178 -16.97 36.12 -25.84
C ASP A 178 -16.53 34.74 -26.32
N TYR A 179 -17.19 34.20 -27.36
CA TYR A 179 -16.73 32.98 -28.01
C TYR A 179 -15.36 33.18 -28.67
N ASP A 180 -15.13 34.30 -29.36
CA ASP A 180 -13.86 34.56 -30.04
C ASP A 180 -12.71 34.76 -29.03
N LEU A 181 -12.97 35.36 -27.87
CA LEU A 181 -12.02 35.41 -26.75
C LEU A 181 -11.70 34.02 -26.21
N PHE A 182 -12.72 33.20 -25.95
CA PHE A 182 -12.53 31.81 -25.52
C PHE A 182 -11.77 30.98 -26.55
N ALA A 183 -12.11 31.11 -27.84
CA ALA A 183 -11.49 30.37 -28.93
C ALA A 183 -10.00 30.71 -29.06
N ARG A 184 -9.64 31.99 -28.95
CA ARG A 184 -8.24 32.45 -28.91
C ARG A 184 -7.48 31.86 -27.73
N SER A 185 -8.02 31.98 -26.51
CA SER A 185 -7.40 31.42 -25.31
C SER A 185 -7.27 29.88 -25.39
N ARG A 186 -8.25 29.19 -25.97
CA ARG A 186 -8.20 27.74 -26.23
C ARG A 186 -7.06 27.39 -27.19
N ALA A 187 -6.85 28.17 -28.24
CA ALA A 187 -5.75 27.96 -29.19
C ALA A 187 -4.38 28.16 -28.53
N ILE A 188 -4.23 29.23 -27.74
CA ILE A 188 -3.02 29.51 -26.96
C ILE A 188 -2.70 28.35 -26.02
N VAL A 189 -3.67 27.92 -25.20
CA VAL A 189 -3.48 26.79 -24.28
C VAL A 189 -3.09 25.52 -25.04
N LYS A 190 -3.68 25.25 -26.21
CA LYS A 190 -3.33 24.08 -27.03
C LYS A 190 -1.88 24.14 -27.52
N ALA A 191 -1.43 25.30 -27.99
CA ALA A 191 -0.07 25.51 -28.45
C ALA A 191 0.95 25.40 -27.31
N GLU A 192 0.72 26.11 -26.20
CA GLU A 192 1.61 26.12 -25.04
C GLU A 192 1.74 24.74 -24.39
N THR A 193 0.63 24.00 -24.27
CA THR A 193 0.67 22.64 -23.69
C THR A 193 1.40 21.64 -24.59
N ALA A 194 1.31 21.79 -25.92
CA ALA A 194 2.07 20.99 -26.87
C ALA A 194 3.57 21.31 -26.81
N LEU A 195 3.94 22.60 -26.88
CA LEU A 195 5.34 23.04 -26.77
C LEU A 195 5.98 22.60 -25.45
N ALA A 196 5.25 22.72 -24.34
CA ALA A 196 5.74 22.28 -23.03
C ALA A 196 5.94 20.76 -22.96
N HIS A 197 5.08 19.98 -23.63
CA HIS A 197 5.24 18.53 -23.74
C HIS A 197 6.49 18.17 -24.55
N ASP A 198 6.71 18.82 -25.70
CA ASP A 198 7.86 18.54 -26.56
C ASP A 198 9.17 18.86 -25.85
N ARG A 199 9.27 20.03 -25.22
CA ARG A 199 10.42 20.41 -24.38
C ARG A 199 10.68 19.40 -23.25
N TYR A 200 9.62 18.86 -22.68
CA TYR A 200 9.74 17.84 -21.65
C TYR A 200 10.29 16.52 -22.21
N CYS A 201 9.80 16.08 -23.37
CA CYS A 201 10.30 14.89 -24.07
C CYS A 201 11.79 15.04 -24.41
N ASP A 202 12.18 16.18 -24.98
CA ASP A 202 13.58 16.49 -25.32
C ASP A 202 14.48 16.44 -24.08
N ARG A 203 14.01 17.01 -22.96
CA ARG A 203 14.73 16.96 -21.68
C ARG A 203 14.87 15.53 -21.18
N VAL A 204 13.79 14.75 -21.18
CA VAL A 204 13.81 13.35 -20.71
C VAL A 204 14.75 12.50 -21.57
N GLN A 205 14.77 12.72 -22.88
CA GLN A 205 15.64 12.02 -23.82
C GLN A 205 17.11 12.41 -23.63
N SER A 206 17.42 13.71 -23.57
CA SER A 206 18.79 14.22 -23.39
C SER A 206 19.39 13.85 -22.03
N HIS A 207 18.56 13.67 -21.01
CA HIS A 207 19.00 13.31 -19.66
C HIS A 207 18.81 11.83 -19.33
N LEU A 208 18.59 10.95 -20.32
CA LEU A 208 18.31 9.53 -20.08
C LEU A 208 19.40 8.83 -19.24
N THR A 209 20.66 9.15 -19.48
CA THR A 209 21.81 8.57 -18.78
C THR A 209 22.00 9.15 -17.37
N LYS A 210 21.67 10.44 -17.18
CA LYS A 210 21.84 11.16 -15.90
C LYS A 210 20.64 11.00 -14.96
N GLU A 211 19.43 10.92 -15.53
CA GLU A 211 18.15 10.86 -14.81
C GLU A 211 17.22 9.75 -15.35
N PRO A 212 17.62 8.47 -15.29
CA PRO A 212 16.81 7.36 -15.80
C PRO A 212 15.43 7.28 -15.13
N ARG A 213 15.29 7.77 -13.89
CA ARG A 213 14.00 7.80 -13.16
C ARG A 213 12.94 8.65 -13.86
N ALA A 214 13.32 9.77 -14.48
CA ALA A 214 12.40 10.65 -15.20
C ALA A 214 11.84 9.97 -16.44
N PHE A 215 12.69 9.31 -17.22
CA PHE A 215 12.30 8.49 -18.37
C PHE A 215 11.33 7.37 -18.00
N TRP A 216 11.69 6.55 -17.01
CA TRP A 216 10.81 5.47 -16.57
C TRP A 216 9.50 6.02 -15.96
N GLY A 217 9.54 7.22 -15.37
CA GLY A 217 8.35 7.94 -14.92
C GLY A 217 7.41 8.29 -16.08
N TYR A 218 7.95 8.88 -17.14
CA TYR A 218 7.21 9.22 -18.35
C TYR A 218 6.62 7.99 -19.03
N LEU A 219 7.42 6.93 -19.21
CA LEU A 219 6.96 5.69 -19.82
C LEU A 219 5.81 5.05 -19.02
N ARG A 220 5.90 5.07 -17.68
CA ARG A 220 4.81 4.62 -16.81
C ARG A 220 3.55 5.45 -16.97
N SER A 221 3.66 6.77 -17.12
CA SER A 221 2.47 7.62 -17.34
C SER A 221 1.79 7.38 -18.68
N ARG A 222 2.51 6.85 -19.68
CA ARG A 222 1.94 6.48 -20.99
C ARG A 222 1.28 5.11 -20.99
N LYS A 223 1.65 4.23 -20.06
CA LYS A 223 0.91 2.99 -19.85
C LYS A 223 -0.43 3.35 -19.22
N SER A 224 -1.53 2.81 -19.76
CA SER A 224 -2.84 2.92 -19.14
C SER A 224 -2.73 2.56 -17.65
N ASN A 225 -3.41 3.33 -16.79
CA ASN A 225 -3.56 3.01 -15.36
C ASN A 225 -4.25 1.65 -15.10
N SER A 226 -4.47 0.82 -16.14
CA SER A 226 -4.84 -0.58 -16.03
C SER A 226 -3.84 -1.44 -15.24
N SER A 227 -2.67 -0.90 -14.88
CA SER A 227 -1.60 -1.64 -14.19
C SER A 227 -1.81 -1.89 -12.70
N LYS A 228 -2.96 -1.54 -12.10
CA LYS A 228 -3.35 -2.22 -10.86
C LYS A 228 -4.00 -3.52 -11.29
N GLN A 229 -3.23 -4.60 -11.32
CA GLN A 229 -3.80 -5.95 -11.42
C GLN A 229 -4.91 -6.06 -10.38
N LYS A 230 -6.15 -6.15 -10.85
CA LYS A 230 -7.30 -6.28 -9.99
C LYS A 230 -7.59 -7.76 -9.83
N LEU A 231 -7.93 -8.14 -8.61
CA LEU A 231 -8.40 -9.49 -8.37
C LEU A 231 -9.73 -9.70 -9.10
N ILE A 232 -9.87 -10.84 -9.76
CA ILE A 232 -11.10 -11.26 -10.42
C ILE A 232 -11.55 -12.52 -9.70
N LYS A 233 -12.79 -12.53 -9.21
CA LYS A 233 -13.41 -13.71 -8.63
C LYS A 233 -14.78 -13.90 -9.27
N GLU A 234 -15.05 -15.09 -9.79
CA GLU A 234 -16.30 -15.43 -10.48
C GLU A 234 -16.64 -14.49 -11.65
N GLY A 235 -15.62 -14.01 -12.37
CA GLY A 235 -15.78 -13.08 -13.49
C GLY A 235 -16.02 -11.62 -13.08
N ARG A 236 -16.05 -11.29 -11.78
CA ARG A 236 -16.18 -9.92 -11.28
C ARG A 236 -14.85 -9.38 -10.78
N ILE A 237 -14.54 -8.14 -11.18
CA ILE A 237 -13.45 -7.35 -10.61
C ILE A 237 -13.80 -6.94 -9.17
N LEU A 238 -12.94 -7.30 -8.23
CA LEU A 238 -13.13 -6.96 -6.82
C LEU A 238 -12.78 -5.49 -6.52
N SER A 239 -13.49 -4.90 -5.55
CA SER A 239 -13.10 -3.61 -4.95
C SER A 239 -11.82 -3.74 -4.12
N ASP A 240 -11.23 -2.61 -3.71
CA ASP A 240 -10.00 -2.60 -2.91
C ASP A 240 -10.18 -3.33 -1.56
N SER A 241 -11.34 -3.17 -0.90
CA SER A 241 -11.65 -3.82 0.38
C SER A 241 -11.87 -5.32 0.21
N GLU A 242 -12.61 -5.72 -0.82
CA GLU A 242 -12.82 -7.14 -1.15
C GLU A 242 -11.49 -7.80 -1.53
N SER A 243 -10.67 -7.13 -2.35
CA SER A 243 -9.35 -7.63 -2.72
C SER A 243 -8.45 -7.83 -1.50
N ALA A 244 -8.44 -6.87 -0.57
CA ALA A 244 -7.67 -6.99 0.67
C ALA A 244 -8.12 -8.19 1.51
N ARG A 245 -9.43 -8.47 1.57
CA ARG A 245 -9.98 -9.63 2.28
C ARG A 245 -9.58 -10.94 1.62
N GLU A 246 -9.67 -11.04 0.29
CA GLU A 246 -9.25 -12.23 -0.46
C GLU A 246 -7.75 -12.52 -0.28
N PHE A 247 -6.90 -11.48 -0.35
CA PHE A 247 -5.48 -11.64 -0.04
C PHE A 247 -5.25 -12.11 1.40
N ALA A 248 -5.97 -11.56 2.38
CA ALA A 248 -5.84 -11.96 3.77
C ALA A 248 -6.23 -13.43 3.98
N GLN A 249 -7.35 -13.88 3.40
CA GLN A 249 -7.81 -15.26 3.46
C GLN A 249 -6.82 -16.22 2.81
N PHE A 250 -6.37 -15.91 1.58
CA PHE A 250 -5.42 -16.74 0.86
C PHE A 250 -4.06 -16.81 1.57
N PHE A 251 -3.52 -15.67 2.02
CA PHE A 251 -2.24 -15.68 2.72
C PHE A 251 -2.35 -16.44 4.05
N HIS A 252 -3.46 -16.30 4.77
CA HIS A 252 -3.70 -17.10 5.97
C HIS A 252 -3.73 -18.60 5.67
N SER A 253 -4.39 -19.03 4.58
CA SER A 253 -4.52 -20.46 4.24
C SER A 253 -3.22 -21.13 3.82
N VAL A 254 -2.20 -20.36 3.39
CA VAL A 254 -0.87 -20.91 3.04
C VAL A 254 0.11 -20.88 4.21
N TYR A 255 -0.24 -20.23 5.33
CA TYR A 255 0.53 -20.36 6.57
C TYR A 255 0.14 -21.65 7.27
N ASN A 256 1.13 -22.36 7.82
CA ASN A 256 0.87 -23.54 8.63
C ASN A 256 0.19 -23.09 9.94
N PRO A 257 -1.07 -23.50 10.22
CA PRO A 257 -1.80 -23.04 11.40
C PRO A 257 -1.23 -23.63 12.69
N GLU A 258 -0.51 -24.75 12.59
CA GLU A 258 0.30 -25.27 13.69
C GLU A 258 1.66 -24.55 13.67
N PRO A 259 1.92 -23.62 14.59
CA PRO A 259 3.31 -23.29 14.87
C PRO A 259 4.01 -24.61 15.20
N ALA A 260 5.19 -24.85 14.61
CA ALA A 260 6.07 -25.87 15.16
C ALA A 260 6.07 -25.67 16.67
N ALA A 261 5.86 -26.74 17.46
CA ALA A 261 5.71 -26.67 18.91
C ALA A 261 7.02 -26.18 19.57
N LEU A 262 7.32 -24.90 19.37
CA LEU A 262 8.45 -24.16 19.89
C LEU A 262 8.03 -23.63 21.26
N SER A 263 7.78 -24.58 22.16
CA SER A 263 7.54 -24.26 23.55
C SER A 263 8.88 -24.03 24.22
N ALA A 264 9.13 -22.81 24.70
CA ALA A 264 10.32 -22.51 25.50
C ALA A 264 10.42 -23.43 26.73
N SER A 265 9.27 -23.81 27.30
CA SER A 265 9.18 -24.80 28.39
C SER A 265 9.58 -26.20 27.93
N ALA A 266 9.09 -26.67 26.78
CA ALA A 266 9.48 -27.97 26.23
C ALA A 266 10.95 -28.02 25.77
N ALA A 267 11.47 -26.93 25.21
CA ALA A 267 12.88 -26.78 24.85
C ALA A 267 13.81 -26.72 26.08
N SER A 268 13.30 -26.22 27.21
CA SER A 268 14.00 -26.21 28.50
C SER A 268 13.91 -27.56 29.23
N ALA A 269 12.81 -28.29 29.05
CA ALA A 269 12.53 -29.59 29.66
C ALA A 269 13.07 -30.79 28.85
N ALA A 270 13.45 -30.60 27.59
CA ALA A 270 14.09 -31.63 26.78
C ALA A 270 15.44 -32.06 27.41
N PRO A 271 15.81 -33.36 27.35
CA PRO A 271 17.16 -33.80 27.69
C PRO A 271 18.13 -32.93 26.89
N GLY A 272 19.05 -32.26 27.58
CA GLY A 272 19.74 -31.09 27.07
C GLY A 272 20.19 -31.26 25.61
N PRO A 273 19.90 -30.27 24.73
CA PRO A 273 20.38 -30.34 23.35
C PRO A 273 21.90 -30.56 23.33
N PRO A 274 22.45 -31.23 22.30
CA PRO A 274 23.89 -31.40 22.18
C PRO A 274 24.58 -30.03 22.33
N PRO A 275 25.78 -29.97 22.94
CA PRO A 275 26.53 -28.73 23.07
C PRO A 275 26.64 -28.05 21.71
N GLY A 276 25.94 -26.92 21.51
CA GLY A 276 25.89 -26.19 20.24
C GLY A 276 24.51 -25.94 19.63
N ALA A 277 23.42 -26.53 20.14
CA ALA A 277 22.07 -26.29 19.58
C ALA A 277 21.29 -25.13 20.21
N ARG A 278 21.88 -24.41 21.18
CA ARG A 278 21.27 -23.23 21.82
C ARG A 278 21.93 -21.97 21.31
N VAL A 279 21.09 -21.04 20.84
CA VAL A 279 21.52 -19.70 20.45
C VAL A 279 21.55 -18.83 21.70
N HIS A 280 22.69 -18.22 21.96
CA HIS A 280 22.90 -17.30 23.08
C HIS A 280 22.99 -15.87 22.55
N LEU A 281 22.08 -15.00 23.01
CA LEU A 281 22.16 -13.57 22.74
C LEU A 281 22.81 -12.87 23.93
N ALA A 282 23.99 -12.28 23.70
CA ALA A 282 24.62 -11.39 24.67
C ALA A 282 23.95 -10.01 24.62
N PRO A 283 23.99 -9.24 25.73
CA PRO A 283 23.54 -7.86 25.73
C PRO A 283 24.18 -7.07 24.58
N LEU A 284 23.34 -6.30 23.88
CA LEU A 284 23.78 -5.41 22.83
C LEU A 284 24.54 -4.23 23.43
N HIS A 285 25.39 -3.63 22.60
CA HIS A 285 26.12 -2.42 22.91
C HIS A 285 25.65 -1.26 22.02
N ARG A 286 26.04 -0.04 22.40
CA ARG A 286 25.71 1.19 21.66
C ARG A 286 26.08 1.09 20.17
N ALA A 287 27.24 0.49 19.87
CA ALA A 287 27.73 0.35 18.50
C ALA A 287 26.81 -0.52 17.63
N ASP A 288 26.21 -1.57 18.17
CA ASP A 288 25.32 -2.49 17.44
C ASP A 288 24.07 -1.75 16.98
N VAL A 289 23.43 -1.03 17.91
CA VAL A 289 22.21 -0.26 17.66
C VAL A 289 22.49 0.94 16.77
N HIS A 290 23.57 1.68 17.04
CA HIS A 290 23.93 2.85 16.24
C HIS A 290 24.23 2.48 14.78
N SER A 291 24.98 1.40 14.56
CA SER A 291 25.26 0.88 13.21
C SER A 291 23.99 0.44 12.49
N ALA A 292 23.07 -0.22 13.21
CA ALA A 292 21.78 -0.63 12.64
C ALA A 292 20.91 0.59 12.25
N LEU A 293 20.86 1.62 13.09
CA LEU A 293 20.15 2.87 12.82
C LEU A 293 20.76 3.65 11.64
N ALA A 294 22.10 3.71 11.57
CA ALA A 294 22.81 4.41 10.50
C ALA A 294 22.57 3.82 9.10
N ARG A 295 22.34 2.49 9.01
CA ARG A 295 22.04 1.78 7.75
C ARG A 295 20.60 1.95 7.27
N LEU A 296 19.71 2.56 8.07
CA LEU A 296 18.33 2.75 7.66
C LEU A 296 18.24 3.63 6.40
N PRO A 297 17.36 3.29 5.44
CA PRO A 297 17.24 4.09 4.24
C PRO A 297 16.53 5.43 4.52
N PRO A 298 16.80 6.51 3.76
CA PRO A 298 16.07 7.79 3.79
C PRO A 298 14.62 7.70 3.29
N LYS A 299 13.92 6.58 3.54
CA LYS A 299 12.57 6.34 3.03
C LYS A 299 11.52 6.84 4.02
N ARG A 300 10.49 7.47 3.46
CA ARG A 300 9.31 7.95 4.20
C ARG A 300 8.25 6.86 4.46
N SER A 301 8.49 5.63 4.01
CA SER A 301 7.61 4.50 4.27
C SER A 301 7.65 4.15 5.76
N ALA A 302 6.48 4.14 6.39
CA ALA A 302 6.31 3.74 7.78
C ALA A 302 5.67 2.35 7.91
N GLY A 303 5.95 1.66 9.00
CA GLY A 303 5.29 0.42 9.38
C GLY A 303 3.91 0.68 10.00
N PRO A 304 3.36 -0.30 10.74
CA PRO A 304 2.10 -0.14 11.48
C PRO A 304 2.14 0.96 12.55
N ASP A 305 3.33 1.29 13.06
CA ASP A 305 3.63 2.37 14.00
C ASP A 305 3.46 3.78 13.40
N GLY A 306 3.45 3.92 12.08
CA GLY A 306 3.33 5.23 11.43
C GLY A 306 4.60 6.07 11.49
N ILE A 307 5.71 5.53 11.99
CA ILE A 307 7.00 6.23 12.10
C ILE A 307 7.92 5.88 10.92
N PRO A 308 8.32 6.86 10.09
CA PRO A 308 9.22 6.60 8.97
C PRO A 308 10.66 6.25 9.40
N ALA A 309 11.33 5.41 8.61
CA ALA A 309 12.70 4.97 8.89
C ALA A 309 13.72 6.13 8.99
N PHE A 310 13.53 7.19 8.20
CA PHE A 310 14.45 8.32 8.22
C PHE A 310 14.46 9.07 9.57
N ILE A 311 13.37 9.07 10.34
CA ILE A 311 13.33 9.71 11.66
C ILE A 311 14.32 9.02 12.62
N PHE A 312 14.29 7.69 12.66
CA PHE A 312 15.22 6.89 13.47
C PHE A 312 16.68 7.07 13.06
N ARG A 313 16.93 7.17 11.75
CA ARG A 313 18.27 7.39 11.21
C ARG A 313 18.82 8.77 11.56
N ASP A 314 18.00 9.80 11.38
CA ASP A 314 18.39 11.19 11.58
C ASP A 314 18.58 11.49 13.07
N CYS A 315 17.74 10.90 13.93
CA CYS A 315 17.79 11.06 15.39
C CYS A 315 18.58 9.95 16.11
N ARG A 316 19.42 9.19 15.40
CA ARG A 316 20.07 7.96 15.93
C ARG A 316 20.92 8.20 17.19
N ASP A 317 21.54 9.37 17.30
CA ASP A 317 22.43 9.70 18.42
C ASP A 317 21.64 9.92 19.73
N VAL A 318 20.37 10.31 19.61
CA VAL A 318 19.45 10.51 20.74
C VAL A 318 18.63 9.24 21.01
N LEU A 319 18.07 8.63 19.96
CA LEU A 319 17.20 7.46 20.08
C LEU A 319 17.97 6.16 20.35
N GLY A 320 19.28 6.12 20.11
CA GLY A 320 20.10 4.93 20.27
C GLY A 320 20.11 4.40 21.71
N LYS A 321 20.20 5.29 22.71
CA LYS A 321 20.24 4.88 24.13
C LYS A 321 18.92 4.28 24.65
N PRO A 322 17.74 4.90 24.47
CA PRO A 322 16.47 4.30 24.89
C PRO A 322 16.14 3.01 24.11
N LEU A 323 16.47 2.93 22.81
CA LEU A 323 16.30 1.70 22.04
C LEU A 323 17.23 0.58 22.52
N LEU A 324 18.48 0.89 22.84
CA LEU A 324 19.42 -0.08 23.41
C LEU A 324 18.89 -0.68 24.73
N HIS A 325 18.34 0.16 25.61
CA HIS A 325 17.70 -0.31 26.85
C HIS A 325 16.56 -1.28 26.53
N LEU A 326 15.62 -0.86 25.68
CA LEU A 326 14.49 -1.70 25.27
C LEU A 326 14.96 -3.05 24.69
N TYR A 327 15.96 -3.05 23.81
CA TYR A 327 16.46 -4.27 23.20
C TYR A 327 17.13 -5.20 24.22
N ASN A 328 17.89 -4.65 25.17
CA ASN A 328 18.51 -5.44 26.22
C ASN A 328 17.47 -5.99 27.21
N VAL A 329 16.39 -5.25 27.47
CA VAL A 329 15.22 -5.77 28.20
C VAL A 329 14.58 -6.94 27.44
N CYS A 330 14.37 -6.82 26.13
CA CYS A 330 13.83 -7.91 25.30
C CYS A 330 14.72 -9.16 25.34
N ILE A 331 16.05 -8.99 25.28
CA ILE A 331 17.00 -10.11 25.35
C ILE A 331 16.98 -10.76 26.73
N ALA A 332 17.02 -9.96 27.80
CA ALA A 332 17.05 -10.46 29.18
C ALA A 332 15.77 -11.22 29.56
N THR A 333 14.62 -10.76 29.11
CA THR A 333 13.32 -11.41 29.38
C THR A 333 12.92 -12.44 28.31
N ALA A 334 13.77 -12.65 27.29
CA ALA A 334 13.46 -13.46 26.11
C ALA A 334 12.08 -13.15 25.50
N THR A 335 11.64 -11.89 25.59
CA THR A 335 10.30 -11.47 25.21
C THR A 335 10.36 -10.41 24.12
N PHE A 336 9.66 -10.69 23.02
CA PHE A 336 9.50 -9.75 21.92
C PHE A 336 8.19 -8.95 22.08
N PRO A 337 8.22 -7.61 22.03
CA PRO A 337 7.04 -6.79 22.28
C PRO A 337 5.85 -7.12 21.38
N ASP A 338 4.65 -7.17 21.95
CA ASP A 338 3.42 -7.51 21.23
C ASP A 338 3.12 -6.52 20.09
N LYS A 339 3.36 -5.23 20.33
CA LYS A 339 3.18 -4.20 19.28
C LYS A 339 4.10 -4.41 18.08
N TRP A 340 5.26 -5.03 18.25
CA TRP A 340 6.19 -5.32 17.15
C TRP A 340 5.81 -6.59 16.37
N LYS A 341 5.01 -7.50 16.95
CA LYS A 341 4.44 -8.67 16.25
C LYS A 341 3.42 -8.26 15.19
N LEU A 342 2.84 -7.06 15.30
CA LEU A 342 1.96 -6.51 14.28
C LEU A 342 2.76 -6.03 13.06
N THR A 343 2.41 -6.54 11.88
CA THR A 343 3.02 -6.14 10.60
C THR A 343 1.95 -5.71 9.60
N ARG A 344 2.34 -4.87 8.62
CA ARG A 344 1.47 -4.57 7.48
C ARG A 344 1.86 -5.47 6.32
N VAL A 345 0.99 -6.41 5.96
CA VAL A 345 1.18 -7.29 4.80
C VAL A 345 0.77 -6.57 3.52
N VAL A 346 1.69 -6.50 2.55
CA VAL A 346 1.44 -5.93 1.23
C VAL A 346 1.59 -7.02 0.17
N PRO A 347 0.56 -7.29 -0.64
CA PRO A 347 0.67 -8.20 -1.77
C PRO A 347 1.62 -7.64 -2.83
N VAL A 348 2.61 -8.42 -3.24
CA VAL A 348 3.56 -8.08 -4.32
C VAL A 348 3.43 -9.09 -5.46
N PRO A 349 3.11 -8.67 -6.70
CA PRO A 349 2.96 -9.60 -7.82
C PRO A 349 4.20 -10.46 -8.09
N LYS A 350 3.99 -11.73 -8.45
CA LYS A 350 5.00 -12.66 -8.97
C LYS A 350 5.12 -12.46 -10.49
N GLY A 351 6.32 -12.25 -11.03
CA GLY A 351 6.54 -12.16 -12.48
C GLY A 351 5.71 -11.04 -13.14
N SER A 352 5.00 -11.36 -14.22
CA SER A 352 4.04 -10.45 -14.88
C SER A 352 2.74 -10.25 -14.08
N GLY A 353 2.58 -10.98 -12.97
CA GLY A 353 1.43 -10.95 -12.06
C GLY A 353 0.20 -11.67 -12.60
N GLY A 354 -0.94 -11.55 -11.91
CA GLY A 354 -2.21 -12.10 -12.35
C GLY A 354 -3.40 -11.60 -11.53
N SER A 355 -4.59 -12.08 -11.86
CA SER A 355 -5.86 -11.68 -11.23
C SER A 355 -6.27 -12.53 -10.03
N GLU A 356 -5.37 -13.41 -9.56
CA GLU A 356 -5.60 -14.33 -8.46
C GLU A 356 -4.66 -14.02 -7.29
N PRO A 357 -5.07 -14.24 -6.02
CA PRO A 357 -4.22 -14.00 -4.85
C PRO A 357 -2.91 -14.81 -4.86
N SER A 358 -2.94 -16.02 -5.41
CA SER A 358 -1.79 -16.94 -5.54
C SER A 358 -0.66 -16.39 -6.41
N ASN A 359 -0.96 -15.43 -7.29
CA ASN A 359 0.00 -14.73 -8.13
C ASN A 359 0.73 -13.60 -7.39
N SER A 360 0.50 -13.43 -6.09
CA SER A 360 1.22 -12.46 -5.26
C SER A 360 1.97 -13.13 -4.11
N ARG A 361 3.03 -12.46 -3.64
CA ARG A 361 3.78 -12.82 -2.44
C ARG A 361 3.34 -11.90 -1.29
N PRO A 362 3.13 -12.41 -0.07
CA PRO A 362 2.94 -11.57 1.09
C PRO A 362 4.27 -10.94 1.51
N VAL A 363 4.39 -9.62 1.44
CA VAL A 363 5.54 -8.89 2.00
C VAL A 363 5.13 -8.22 3.31
N ALA A 364 5.70 -8.69 4.42
CA ALA A 364 5.47 -8.10 5.73
C ALA A 364 6.31 -6.82 5.91
N ILE A 365 5.64 -5.69 6.17
CA ILE A 365 6.29 -4.44 6.53
C ILE A 365 6.23 -4.30 8.05
N LEU A 366 7.36 -4.53 8.71
CA LEU A 366 7.54 -4.34 10.15
C LEU A 366 7.69 -2.85 10.50
N CYS A 367 7.44 -2.52 11.76
CA CYS A 367 7.86 -1.26 12.35
C CYS A 367 9.39 -1.10 12.29
N THR A 368 9.87 0.14 12.22
CA THR A 368 11.32 0.39 12.09
C THR A 368 12.14 -0.10 13.29
N PRO A 369 11.74 0.14 14.55
CA PRO A 369 12.56 -0.29 15.69
C PRO A 369 12.68 -1.82 15.81
N ALA A 370 11.68 -2.60 15.36
CA ALA A 370 11.81 -4.05 15.25
C ALA A 370 12.89 -4.48 14.23
N LYS A 371 12.94 -3.84 13.06
CA LYS A 371 13.98 -4.11 12.05
C LYS A 371 15.38 -3.78 12.55
N VAL A 372 15.49 -2.70 13.33
CA VAL A 372 16.75 -2.29 13.96
C VAL A 372 17.17 -3.34 14.99
N PHE A 373 16.24 -3.88 15.78
CA PHE A 373 16.52 -4.98 16.70
C PHE A 373 17.03 -6.22 15.97
N GLU A 374 16.29 -6.69 14.95
CA GLU A 374 16.68 -7.83 14.11
C GLU A 374 18.08 -7.63 13.53
N ALA A 375 18.36 -6.43 12.99
CA ALA A 375 19.66 -6.10 12.41
C ALA A 375 20.79 -6.02 13.45
N ALA A 376 20.49 -5.65 14.71
CA ALA A 376 21.47 -5.59 15.78
C ALA A 376 21.83 -6.99 16.29
N ILE A 377 20.84 -7.87 16.47
CA ILE A 377 21.10 -9.26 16.90
C ILE A 377 21.60 -10.16 15.77
N HIS A 378 21.38 -9.79 14.50
CA HIS A 378 21.73 -10.59 13.32
C HIS A 378 23.17 -11.10 13.36
N LYS A 379 24.14 -10.26 13.73
CA LYS A 379 25.55 -10.67 13.77
C LYS A 379 25.78 -11.83 14.75
N GLN A 380 25.17 -11.77 15.94
CA GLN A 380 25.30 -12.80 16.96
C GLN A 380 24.61 -14.10 16.53
N LEU A 381 23.40 -13.99 15.95
CA LEU A 381 22.65 -15.13 15.43
C LEU A 381 23.39 -15.83 14.29
N TYR A 382 23.84 -15.05 13.30
CA TYR A 382 24.46 -15.56 12.09
C TYR A 382 25.72 -16.38 12.38
N VAL A 383 26.59 -15.89 13.26
CA VAL A 383 27.82 -16.62 13.65
C VAL A 383 27.49 -17.96 14.30
N GLN A 384 26.50 -17.99 15.21
CA GLN A 384 26.15 -19.23 15.90
C GLN A 384 25.45 -20.24 15.00
N VAL A 385 24.56 -19.78 14.11
CA VAL A 385 23.91 -20.67 13.14
C VAL A 385 24.93 -21.22 12.14
N LEU A 386 25.89 -20.41 11.67
CA LEU A 386 26.97 -20.90 10.81
C LEU A 386 27.85 -21.92 11.51
N LEU A 387 28.25 -21.66 12.77
CA LEU A 387 29.05 -22.60 13.55
C LEU A 387 28.29 -23.91 13.79
N ALA A 388 26.99 -23.84 14.12
CA ALA A 388 26.17 -25.03 14.31
C ALA A 388 26.02 -25.85 13.02
N LEU A 389 25.82 -25.20 11.87
CA LEU A 389 25.78 -25.87 10.56
C LEU A 389 27.12 -26.50 10.20
N TYR A 390 28.24 -25.82 10.47
CA TYR A 390 29.57 -26.36 10.23
C TYR A 390 29.85 -27.58 11.11
N ILE A 391 29.56 -27.51 12.41
CA ILE A 391 29.70 -28.63 13.34
C ILE A 391 28.81 -29.80 12.89
N PHE A 392 27.55 -29.55 12.54
CA PHE A 392 26.65 -30.59 12.06
C PHE A 392 27.18 -31.31 10.81
N VAL A 393 27.68 -30.55 9.83
CA VAL A 393 28.27 -31.11 8.60
C VAL A 393 29.52 -31.93 8.93
N VAL A 394 30.42 -31.42 9.78
CA VAL A 394 31.63 -32.15 10.20
C VAL A 394 31.28 -33.42 10.98
N SER A 395 30.31 -33.38 11.88
CA SER A 395 29.85 -34.56 12.63
C SER A 395 29.22 -35.62 11.72
N VAL A 396 28.45 -35.23 10.70
CA VAL A 396 27.90 -36.16 9.71
C VAL A 396 29.01 -36.82 8.90
N ILE A 397 30.01 -36.05 8.44
CA ILE A 397 31.15 -36.57 7.70
C ILE A 397 31.97 -37.56 8.55
N ILE A 398 32.27 -37.21 9.81
CA ILE A 398 33.01 -38.10 10.73
C ILE A 398 32.21 -39.37 11.02
N MET A 399 30.88 -39.30 11.16
CA MET A 399 30.05 -40.49 11.35
C MET A 399 29.99 -41.38 10.10
N GLU A 400 29.99 -40.81 8.89
CA GLU A 400 30.07 -41.60 7.65
C GLU A 400 31.45 -42.25 7.50
N GLU A 401 32.54 -41.52 7.74
CA GLU A 401 33.90 -42.06 7.68
C GLU A 401 34.15 -43.11 8.76
N GLY A 402 33.60 -42.93 9.97
CA GLY A 402 33.67 -43.91 11.05
C GLY A 402 32.93 -45.21 10.73
N LYS A 403 31.75 -45.13 10.10
CA LYS A 403 31.02 -46.32 9.61
C LYS A 403 31.78 -47.03 8.48
N ILE A 404 32.44 -46.28 7.60
CA ILE A 404 33.28 -46.84 6.54
C ILE A 404 34.51 -47.54 7.15
N ALA A 405 35.14 -46.96 8.16
CA ALA A 405 36.28 -47.55 8.85
C ALA A 405 35.90 -48.82 9.64
N GLU A 406 34.75 -48.85 10.33
CA GLU A 406 34.25 -50.07 10.99
C GLU A 406 33.93 -51.20 9.98
N MET A 407 33.37 -50.87 8.81
CA MET A 407 33.17 -51.87 7.75
C MET A 407 34.47 -52.42 7.17
N LEU A 408 35.55 -51.63 7.16
CA LEU A 408 36.86 -52.03 6.63
C LEU A 408 37.71 -52.80 7.65
N LEU A 409 37.52 -52.57 8.95
CA LEU A 409 38.26 -53.22 10.05
C LEU A 409 37.53 -54.44 10.65
N GLY A 410 36.27 -54.68 10.26
CA GLY A 410 35.45 -55.82 10.70
C GLY A 410 35.54 -57.08 9.83
N ARG A 411 36.68 -57.37 9.19
CA ARG A 411 36.92 -58.63 8.46
C ARG A 411 38.19 -59.32 8.93
#